data_AF-A0A7C3M6D3-F1
#
_entry.id   AF-A0A7C3M6D3-F1
#
_cell.length_a   1.000
_cell.length_b   1.000
_cell.length_c   1.000
_cell.angle_alpha   90.00
_cell.angle_beta   90.00
_cell.angle_gamma   90.00
#
_symmetry.space_group_name_H-M   'P 1'
#
loop_
_entity.id
_entity.type
_entity.pdbx_description
1 polymer ?
#
loop_
_entity_poly.entity_id
_entity_poly.type
_entity_poly.pdbx_seq_one_letter_code
_entity_poly.pdbx_strand_id
1 'polypeptide(L)'
;MLDISNATVVIPKGISGPELKAISVLIEEIKKRTGIELPVVEELSENNNPMIVVGTEESLKELIKPYTSLLDTLEKPGKEGYRILVKEDKQPVILIAGADSRGVLYGIGKFLRRLIWDRGYIKIEPFSISSTPKYSVRGHQLGYRPKTNAYDAWSVEQFEQYIRELALFGANSIEILPPRTDDDPTSPHMKVDPLEMMIKLSEIIDSYGLDVWIWYPNMFSEEEY
;
A
#
# COMPACT_ATOMS: atom_id res chain seq x y z
N MET A 1 16.35 -11.45 16.64
CA MET A 1 15.01 -10.89 16.33
C MET A 1 14.94 -9.54 17.02
N LEU A 2 14.70 -8.49 16.24
CA LEU A 2 14.63 -7.12 16.71
C LEU A 2 13.20 -6.82 17.18
N ASP A 3 13.05 -6.28 18.39
CA ASP A 3 11.79 -5.73 18.88
C ASP A 3 11.66 -4.28 18.40
N ILE A 4 10.52 -3.96 17.75
CA ILE A 4 10.23 -2.63 17.21
C ILE A 4 8.92 -2.06 17.79
N SER A 5 8.47 -2.59 18.92
CA SER A 5 7.20 -2.18 19.56
C SER A 5 7.21 -0.74 20.07
N ASN A 6 8.39 -0.18 20.33
CA ASN A 6 8.60 1.21 20.74
C ASN A 6 9.25 2.05 19.62
N ALA A 7 9.13 1.62 18.37
CA ALA A 7 9.74 2.30 17.24
C ALA A 7 9.09 3.67 16.97
N THR A 8 9.85 4.54 16.32
CA THR A 8 9.34 5.79 15.73
C THR A 8 9.35 5.66 14.21
N VAL A 9 8.29 6.09 13.55
CA VAL A 9 8.23 6.22 12.09
C VAL A 9 8.80 7.58 11.70
N VAL A 10 9.87 7.58 10.90
CA VAL A 10 10.53 8.80 10.42
C VAL A 10 10.19 9.01 8.96
N ILE A 11 9.65 10.17 8.64
CA ILE A 11 9.17 10.53 7.29
C ILE A 11 9.85 11.80 6.78
N PRO A 12 9.99 11.99 5.46
CA PRO A 12 10.47 13.25 4.92
C PRO A 12 9.44 14.39 5.10
N LYS A 13 9.92 15.63 5.13
CA LYS A 13 9.06 16.82 5.21
C LYS A 13 8.28 17.00 3.90
N GLY A 14 7.01 17.40 4.00
CA GLY A 14 6.19 17.76 2.83
C GLY A 14 5.70 16.60 1.98
N ILE A 15 5.65 15.37 2.52
CA ILE A 15 5.04 14.23 1.83
C ILE A 15 3.55 14.48 1.54
N SER A 16 3.08 14.01 0.39
CA SER A 16 1.69 14.18 -0.04
C SER A 16 1.25 13.05 -0.99
N GLY A 17 -0.03 13.02 -1.33
CA GLY A 17 -0.57 12.09 -2.33
C GLY A 17 -0.38 10.60 -1.97
N PRO A 18 -0.11 9.74 -2.97
CA PRO A 18 0.03 8.30 -2.75
C PRO A 18 1.15 7.90 -1.78
N GLU A 19 2.23 8.67 -1.69
CA GLU A 19 3.31 8.39 -0.74
C GLU A 19 2.83 8.57 0.71
N LEU A 20 2.10 9.66 1.00
CA LEU A 20 1.48 9.88 2.30
C LEU A 20 0.44 8.80 2.60
N LYS A 21 -0.40 8.41 1.62
CA LYS A 21 -1.38 7.31 1.79
C LYS A 21 -0.66 6.01 2.16
N ALA A 22 0.45 5.68 1.51
CA ALA A 22 1.22 4.47 1.81
C ALA A 22 1.76 4.47 3.25
N ILE A 23 2.27 5.60 3.73
CA ILE A 23 2.75 5.76 5.12
C ILE A 23 1.59 5.64 6.12
N SER A 24 0.43 6.24 5.82
CA SER A 24 -0.77 6.07 6.66
C SER A 24 -1.18 4.60 6.76
N VAL A 25 -1.11 3.85 5.66
CA VAL A 25 -1.38 2.40 5.65
C VAL A 25 -0.43 1.65 6.59
N LEU A 26 0.87 1.95 6.57
CA LEU A 26 1.82 1.33 7.51
C LEU A 26 1.38 1.51 8.98
N ILE A 27 1.04 2.74 9.36
CA ILE A 27 0.66 3.10 10.73
C ILE A 27 -0.68 2.44 11.10
N GLU A 28 -1.66 2.52 10.22
CA GLU A 28 -3.00 1.95 10.40
C GLU A 28 -2.95 0.41 10.53
N GLU A 29 -2.20 -0.28 9.67
CA GLU A 29 -2.12 -1.74 9.69
C GLU A 29 -1.40 -2.24 10.96
N ILE A 30 -0.39 -1.51 11.44
CA ILE A 30 0.28 -1.77 12.71
C ILE A 30 -0.70 -1.57 13.87
N LYS A 31 -1.35 -0.41 13.97
CA LYS A 31 -2.31 -0.11 15.04
C LYS A 31 -3.46 -1.10 15.06
N LYS A 32 -4.01 -1.44 13.90
CA LYS A 32 -5.15 -2.37 13.74
C LYS A 32 -4.82 -3.76 14.29
N ARG A 33 -3.63 -4.30 14.01
CA ARG A 33 -3.23 -5.66 14.44
C ARG A 33 -2.67 -5.73 15.84
N THR A 34 -1.99 -4.68 16.29
CA THR A 34 -1.17 -4.73 17.50
C THR A 34 -1.72 -3.86 18.63
N GLY A 35 -2.53 -2.85 18.30
CA GLY A 35 -2.93 -1.81 19.25
C GLY A 35 -1.83 -0.81 19.59
N ILE A 36 -0.63 -0.92 19.00
CA ILE A 36 0.48 0.00 19.22
C ILE A 36 0.33 1.21 18.29
N GLU A 37 0.50 2.40 18.84
CA GLU A 37 0.60 3.65 18.10
C GLU A 37 2.07 4.06 18.03
N LEU A 38 2.67 3.96 16.85
CA LEU A 38 4.04 4.41 16.62
C LEU A 38 4.03 5.94 16.37
N PRO A 39 4.84 6.73 17.09
CA PRO A 39 4.97 8.15 16.81
C PRO A 39 5.52 8.40 15.41
N VAL A 40 5.05 9.47 14.75
CA VAL A 40 5.55 9.92 13.46
C VAL A 40 6.36 11.20 13.67
N VAL A 41 7.57 11.25 13.15
CA VAL A 41 8.47 12.40 13.24
C VAL A 41 9.12 12.68 11.89
N GLU A 42 9.62 13.90 11.71
CA GLU A 42 10.28 14.33 10.46
C GLU A 42 11.81 14.37 10.56
N GLU A 43 12.36 14.03 11.73
CA GLU A 43 13.79 14.14 12.03
C GLU A 43 14.27 12.88 12.77
N LEU A 44 15.51 12.47 12.49
CA LEU A 44 16.14 11.37 13.20
C LEU A 44 16.32 11.72 14.68
N SER A 45 16.14 10.74 15.56
CA SER A 45 16.28 10.93 17.00
C SER A 45 17.38 10.02 17.55
N GLU A 46 18.16 10.50 18.52
CA GLU A 46 19.22 9.72 19.18
C GLU A 46 18.77 9.23 20.57
N ASN A 47 17.81 8.31 20.61
CA ASN A 47 17.23 7.81 21.86
C ASN A 47 17.35 6.28 22.02
N ASN A 48 18.23 5.63 21.24
CA ASN A 48 18.41 4.17 21.13
C ASN A 48 17.15 3.37 20.72
N ASN A 49 15.99 4.00 20.54
CA ASN A 49 14.79 3.31 20.08
C ASN A 49 14.90 2.98 18.59
N PRO A 50 14.27 1.89 18.13
CA PRO A 50 14.21 1.54 16.72
C PRO A 50 13.58 2.66 15.88
N MET A 51 14.13 2.91 14.70
CA MET A 51 13.56 3.88 13.75
C MET A 51 13.12 3.17 12.48
N ILE A 52 11.90 3.45 12.02
CA ILE A 52 11.38 3.02 10.72
C ILE A 52 11.37 4.25 9.81
N VAL A 53 12.42 4.40 9.01
CA VAL A 53 12.56 5.49 8.04
C VAL A 53 11.93 5.06 6.72
N VAL A 54 10.94 5.81 6.24
CA VAL A 54 10.13 5.43 5.07
C VAL A 54 9.88 6.61 4.14
N GLY A 55 10.01 6.36 2.84
CA GLY A 55 9.81 7.36 1.79
C GLY A 55 10.48 6.95 0.48
N THR A 56 10.37 7.81 -0.53
CA THR A 56 11.11 7.64 -1.79
C THR A 56 12.61 7.85 -1.62
N GLU A 57 13.44 7.22 -2.46
CA GLU A 57 14.90 7.43 -2.44
C GLU A 57 15.28 8.91 -2.59
N GLU A 58 14.51 9.65 -3.37
CA GLU A 58 14.68 11.09 -3.57
C GLU A 58 14.33 11.88 -2.31
N SER A 59 13.14 11.66 -1.73
CA SER A 59 12.69 12.40 -0.53
C SER A 59 13.55 12.09 0.71
N LEU A 60 14.06 10.86 0.80
CA LEU A 60 14.88 10.41 1.92
C LEU A 60 16.35 10.80 1.81
N LYS A 61 16.81 11.33 0.66
CA LYS A 61 18.24 11.53 0.35
C LYS A 61 19.06 12.17 1.47
N GLU A 62 18.51 13.19 2.12
CA GLU A 62 19.16 13.89 3.23
C GLU A 62 19.09 13.11 4.55
N LEU A 63 17.91 12.54 4.88
CA LEU A 63 17.67 11.75 6.09
C LEU A 63 18.54 10.48 6.12
N ILE A 64 18.76 9.83 4.98
CA ILE A 64 19.46 8.55 4.91
C ILE A 64 20.96 8.69 4.63
N LYS A 65 21.53 9.90 4.59
CA LYS A 65 22.98 10.12 4.39
C LYS A 65 23.87 9.21 5.25
N PRO A 66 23.58 9.00 6.56
CA PRO A 66 24.37 8.10 7.40
C PRO A 66 24.32 6.62 6.97
N TYR A 67 23.32 6.24 6.18
CA TYR A 67 23.03 4.86 5.78
C TYR A 67 23.15 4.63 4.27
N THR A 68 23.49 5.66 3.47
CA THR A 68 23.59 5.56 2.01
C THR A 68 24.54 4.43 1.57
N SER A 69 25.71 4.32 2.22
CA SER A 69 26.68 3.27 1.92
C SER A 69 26.14 1.85 2.15
N LEU A 70 25.21 1.67 3.08
CA LEU A 70 24.54 0.39 3.33
C LEU A 70 23.50 0.10 2.26
N LEU A 71 22.69 1.10 1.88
CA LEU A 71 21.71 0.96 0.80
C LEU A 71 22.37 0.70 -0.55
N ASP A 72 23.54 1.27 -0.80
CA ASP A 72 24.29 1.10 -2.05
C ASP A 72 24.89 -0.30 -2.22
N THR A 73 24.91 -1.12 -1.15
CA THR A 73 25.23 -2.55 -1.27
C THR A 73 24.11 -3.35 -1.95
N LEU A 74 22.90 -2.79 -2.01
CA LEU A 74 21.75 -3.38 -2.67
C LEU A 74 21.63 -2.85 -4.09
N GLU A 75 21.17 -3.71 -5.01
CA GLU A 75 20.86 -3.31 -6.38
C GLU A 75 19.88 -2.13 -6.41
N LYS A 76 20.12 -1.16 -7.29
CA LYS A 76 19.22 -0.02 -7.45
C LYS A 76 17.88 -0.51 -8.04
N PRO A 77 16.74 -0.26 -7.39
CA PRO A 77 15.45 -0.70 -7.88
C PRO A 77 15.05 0.07 -9.15
N GLY A 78 14.31 -0.60 -10.03
CA GLY A 78 13.63 0.02 -11.16
C GLY A 78 12.31 0.68 -10.74
N LYS A 79 11.50 1.06 -11.74
CA LYS A 79 10.16 1.65 -11.55
C LYS A 79 9.30 0.74 -10.65
N GLU A 80 8.59 1.34 -9.72
CA GLU A 80 7.77 0.65 -8.69
C GLU A 80 8.57 -0.31 -7.79
N GLY A 81 9.90 -0.29 -7.84
CA GLY A 81 10.75 -1.11 -6.99
C GLY A 81 11.05 -0.44 -5.65
N TYR A 82 11.64 -1.20 -4.74
CA TYR A 82 12.01 -0.74 -3.40
C TYR A 82 13.24 -1.44 -2.87
N ARG A 83 13.88 -0.80 -1.88
CA ARG A 83 14.91 -1.36 -1.01
C ARG A 83 14.40 -1.38 0.43
N ILE A 84 14.62 -2.50 1.13
CA ILE A 84 14.42 -2.59 2.57
C ILE A 84 15.72 -3.02 3.22
N LEU A 85 16.10 -2.32 4.28
CA LEU A 85 17.23 -2.67 5.13
C LEU A 85 16.76 -2.67 6.58
N VAL A 86 16.89 -3.81 7.26
CA VAL A 86 16.65 -3.95 8.69
C VAL A 86 17.99 -4.26 9.34
N LYS A 87 18.56 -3.26 10.00
CA LYS A 87 19.87 -3.35 10.66
C LYS A 87 19.70 -3.35 12.17
N GLU A 88 20.22 -4.40 12.79
CA GLU A 88 20.43 -4.47 14.23
C GLU A 88 21.76 -3.77 14.55
N ASP A 89 21.67 -2.73 15.38
CA ASP A 89 22.81 -1.93 15.86
C ASP A 89 22.44 -1.40 17.26
N LYS A 90 23.31 -0.61 17.89
CA LYS A 90 23.02 0.04 19.18
C LYS A 90 21.69 0.83 19.14
N GLN A 91 21.45 1.51 18.02
CA GLN A 91 20.14 2.02 17.66
C GLN A 91 19.65 1.30 16.41
N PRO A 92 18.61 0.46 16.51
CA PRO A 92 18.12 -0.29 15.37
C PRO A 92 17.50 0.61 14.29
N VAL A 93 17.76 0.31 13.02
CA VAL A 93 17.28 1.12 11.90
C VAL A 93 16.65 0.23 10.83
N ILE A 94 15.44 0.59 10.45
CA ILE A 94 14.67 0.01 9.37
C ILE A 94 14.52 1.09 8.30
N LEU A 95 15.08 0.86 7.12
CA LEU A 95 14.90 1.74 5.95
C LEU A 95 13.96 1.06 4.97
N ILE A 96 12.94 1.77 4.52
CA ILE A 96 12.02 1.37 3.45
C ILE A 96 12.08 2.47 2.39
N ALA A 97 12.88 2.26 1.35
CA ALA A 97 13.13 3.25 0.31
C ALA A 97 12.50 2.81 -1.02
N GLY A 98 11.49 3.54 -1.49
CA GLY A 98 10.85 3.30 -2.80
C GLY A 98 11.55 4.04 -3.93
N ALA A 99 11.60 3.46 -5.12
CA ALA A 99 12.04 4.18 -6.33
C ALA A 99 11.06 5.32 -6.71
N ASP A 100 9.79 5.14 -6.37
CA ASP A 100 8.67 6.07 -6.54
C ASP A 100 7.61 5.80 -5.45
N SER A 101 6.49 6.54 -5.45
CA SER A 101 5.44 6.39 -4.44
C SER A 101 4.82 4.98 -4.41
N ARG A 102 4.71 4.28 -5.55
CA ARG A 102 4.25 2.88 -5.59
C ARG A 102 5.32 1.94 -4.99
N GLY A 103 6.59 2.21 -5.27
CA GLY A 103 7.71 1.54 -4.62
C GLY A 103 7.64 1.63 -3.09
N VAL A 104 7.30 2.80 -2.54
CA VAL A 104 7.09 2.97 -1.09
C VAL A 104 5.96 2.06 -0.59
N LEU A 105 4.81 2.07 -1.26
CA LEU A 105 3.67 1.22 -0.92
C LEU A 105 4.02 -0.28 -0.93
N TYR A 106 4.73 -0.74 -1.95
CA TYR A 106 5.10 -2.16 -2.08
C TYR A 106 6.20 -2.57 -1.10
N GLY A 107 7.13 -1.65 -0.79
CA GLY A 107 8.11 -1.82 0.26
C GLY A 107 7.46 -1.96 1.63
N ILE A 108 6.48 -1.11 1.95
CA ILE A 108 5.65 -1.21 3.15
C ILE A 108 4.93 -2.56 3.18
N GLY A 109 4.28 -2.97 2.08
CA GLY A 109 3.62 -4.28 2.00
C GLY A 109 4.57 -5.44 2.26
N LYS A 110 5.78 -5.43 1.70
CA LYS A 110 6.80 -6.44 1.97
C LYS A 110 7.27 -6.42 3.43
N PHE A 111 7.47 -5.23 4.00
CA PHE A 111 7.85 -5.05 5.40
C PHE A 111 6.78 -5.62 6.35
N LEU A 112 5.51 -5.25 6.17
CA LEU A 112 4.40 -5.75 7.00
C LEU A 112 4.29 -7.28 6.96
N ARG A 113 4.49 -7.91 5.79
CA ARG A 113 4.52 -9.38 5.64
C ARG A 113 5.72 -10.06 6.32
N ARG A 114 6.75 -9.32 6.71
CA ARG A 114 7.92 -9.82 7.43
C ARG A 114 7.81 -9.63 8.95
N LEU A 115 6.78 -8.92 9.42
CA LEU A 115 6.56 -8.71 10.85
C LEU A 115 6.05 -9.97 11.53
N ILE A 116 6.55 -10.19 12.73
CA ILE A 116 6.02 -11.13 13.71
C ILE A 116 5.36 -10.28 14.78
N TRP A 117 4.03 -10.26 14.81
CA TRP A 117 3.27 -9.31 15.60
C TRP A 117 2.01 -9.94 16.20
N ASP A 118 1.56 -9.38 17.31
CA ASP A 118 0.26 -9.62 17.95
C ASP A 118 -0.09 -8.37 18.77
N ARG A 119 -1.17 -8.42 19.56
CA ARG A 119 -1.51 -7.40 20.53
C ARG A 119 -0.32 -7.08 21.44
N GLY A 120 0.12 -5.83 21.41
CA GLY A 120 1.16 -5.30 22.28
C GLY A 120 2.60 -5.63 21.90
N TYR A 121 2.88 -6.31 20.77
CA TYR A 121 4.26 -6.50 20.33
C TYR A 121 4.45 -6.56 18.81
N ILE A 122 5.64 -6.15 18.37
CA ILE A 122 6.09 -6.18 16.98
C ILE A 122 7.57 -6.59 16.94
N LYS A 123 7.88 -7.64 16.19
CA LYS A 123 9.25 -8.13 15.99
C LYS A 123 9.55 -8.33 14.52
N ILE A 124 10.83 -8.25 14.18
CA ILE A 124 11.32 -8.47 12.83
C ILE A 124 12.71 -9.12 12.86
N GLU A 125 12.99 -10.00 11.91
CA GLU A 125 14.35 -10.49 11.70
C GLU A 125 15.14 -9.50 10.85
N PRO A 126 16.44 -9.26 11.14
CA PRO A 126 17.29 -8.48 10.23
C PRO A 126 17.32 -9.08 8.82
N PHE A 127 17.15 -8.24 7.80
CA PHE A 127 17.29 -8.60 6.40
C PHE A 127 17.56 -7.37 5.54
N SER A 128 18.09 -7.59 4.35
CA SER A 128 18.31 -6.56 3.34
C SER A 128 17.85 -7.08 1.97
N ILE A 129 17.04 -6.32 1.25
CA ILE A 129 16.50 -6.71 -0.05
C ILE A 129 16.32 -5.51 -0.96
N SER A 130 16.58 -5.69 -2.26
CA SER A 130 16.07 -4.85 -3.33
C SER A 130 15.12 -5.68 -4.19
N SER A 131 13.99 -5.11 -4.60
CA SER A 131 13.02 -5.80 -5.43
C SER A 131 12.39 -4.84 -6.43
N THR A 132 12.31 -5.28 -7.68
CA THR A 132 11.61 -4.58 -8.76
C THR A 132 10.58 -5.54 -9.35
N PRO A 133 9.33 -5.11 -9.59
CA PRO A 133 8.35 -5.97 -10.24
C PRO A 133 8.82 -6.34 -11.65
N LYS A 134 8.70 -7.63 -11.98
CA LYS A 134 9.08 -8.14 -13.31
C LYS A 134 8.14 -7.65 -14.43
N TYR A 135 6.86 -7.46 -14.12
CA TYR A 135 5.82 -7.09 -15.08
C TYR A 135 5.31 -5.69 -14.78
N SER A 136 5.19 -4.86 -15.81
CA SER A 136 4.69 -3.48 -15.71
C SER A 136 3.20 -3.38 -15.40
N VAL A 137 2.44 -4.45 -15.65
CA VAL A 137 0.98 -4.51 -15.47
C VAL A 137 0.64 -5.67 -14.54
N ARG A 138 -0.06 -5.38 -13.44
CA ARG A 138 -0.44 -6.33 -12.39
C ARG A 138 -1.83 -5.97 -11.88
N GLY A 139 -2.83 -6.16 -12.76
CA GLY A 139 -4.21 -5.73 -12.54
C GLY A 139 -5.11 -6.78 -11.88
N HIS A 140 -6.21 -6.31 -11.29
CA HIS A 140 -7.29 -7.15 -10.75
C HIS A 140 -8.66 -6.53 -11.04
N GLN A 141 -9.66 -7.33 -11.39
CA GLN A 141 -11.02 -6.85 -11.67
C GLN A 141 -11.92 -6.95 -10.43
N LEU A 142 -12.65 -5.89 -10.11
CA LEU A 142 -13.62 -5.80 -9.02
C LEU A 142 -15.01 -5.47 -9.58
N GLY A 143 -15.85 -6.50 -9.70
CA GLY A 143 -17.20 -6.36 -10.25
C GLY A 143 -18.29 -6.21 -9.20
N TYR A 144 -18.66 -4.97 -8.87
CA TYR A 144 -19.87 -4.66 -8.10
C TYR A 144 -21.12 -4.78 -8.98
N ARG A 145 -21.58 -6.01 -9.21
CA ARG A 145 -22.72 -6.33 -10.09
C ARG A 145 -23.45 -7.60 -9.62
N PRO A 146 -24.72 -7.82 -10.01
CA PRO A 146 -25.53 -8.97 -9.58
C PRO A 146 -25.03 -10.34 -10.09
N LYS A 147 -23.89 -10.84 -9.60
CA LYS A 147 -23.35 -12.18 -9.92
C LYS A 147 -22.83 -12.90 -8.68
N THR A 148 -22.51 -14.18 -8.88
CA THR A 148 -22.14 -15.16 -7.84
C THR A 148 -20.80 -14.90 -7.16
N ASN A 149 -20.11 -13.78 -7.41
CA ASN A 149 -18.84 -13.42 -6.76
C ASN A 149 -19.03 -12.62 -5.46
N ALA A 150 -20.27 -12.37 -5.02
CA ALA A 150 -20.65 -11.71 -3.76
C ALA A 150 -20.13 -10.28 -3.56
N TYR A 151 -19.45 -9.70 -4.56
CA TYR A 151 -18.94 -8.34 -4.53
C TYR A 151 -20.06 -7.31 -4.48
N ASP A 152 -21.24 -7.61 -5.04
CA ASP A 152 -22.45 -6.80 -4.91
C ASP A 152 -22.92 -6.64 -3.46
N ALA A 153 -22.55 -7.56 -2.56
CA ALA A 153 -22.87 -7.47 -1.14
C ALA A 153 -21.83 -6.68 -0.31
N TRP A 154 -20.72 -6.24 -0.91
CA TRP A 154 -19.64 -5.57 -0.18
C TRP A 154 -19.93 -4.09 0.05
N SER A 155 -19.56 -3.60 1.23
CA SER A 155 -19.53 -2.16 1.52
C SER A 155 -18.30 -1.48 0.91
N VAL A 156 -18.32 -0.15 0.87
CA VAL A 156 -17.17 0.66 0.41
C VAL A 156 -15.92 0.35 1.23
N GLU A 157 -16.07 0.17 2.54
CA GLU A 157 -14.97 -0.13 3.46
C GLU A 157 -14.37 -1.53 3.21
N GLN A 158 -15.20 -2.51 2.84
CA GLN A 158 -14.72 -3.84 2.46
C GLN A 158 -13.91 -3.79 1.16
N PHE A 159 -14.38 -3.01 0.17
CA PHE A 159 -13.61 -2.77 -1.04
C PHE A 159 -12.30 -2.02 -0.75
N GLU A 160 -12.31 -0.98 0.08
CA GLU A 160 -11.07 -0.28 0.45
C GLU A 160 -10.05 -1.24 1.08
N GLN A 161 -10.49 -2.06 2.03
CA GLN A 161 -9.61 -3.04 2.66
C GLN A 161 -9.07 -4.04 1.63
N TYR A 162 -9.90 -4.51 0.70
CA TYR A 162 -9.46 -5.47 -0.32
C TYR A 162 -8.47 -4.84 -1.32
N ILE A 163 -8.75 -3.61 -1.80
CA ILE A 163 -7.85 -2.86 -2.68
C ILE A 163 -6.52 -2.60 -1.98
N ARG A 164 -6.55 -2.21 -0.71
CA ARG A 164 -5.35 -2.03 0.12
C ARG A 164 -4.51 -3.31 0.15
N GLU A 165 -5.13 -4.46 0.38
CA GLU A 165 -4.42 -5.74 0.43
C GLU A 165 -3.81 -6.10 -0.93
N LEU A 166 -4.57 -5.95 -2.02
CA LEU A 166 -4.04 -6.12 -3.38
C LEU A 166 -2.82 -5.21 -3.62
N ALA A 167 -2.91 -3.95 -3.23
CA ALA A 167 -1.83 -2.97 -3.38
C ALA A 167 -0.59 -3.34 -2.55
N LEU A 168 -0.77 -3.77 -1.29
CA LEU A 168 0.34 -4.24 -0.44
C LEU A 168 1.05 -5.44 -1.06
N PHE A 169 0.35 -6.30 -1.81
CA PHE A 169 0.93 -7.41 -2.57
C PHE A 169 1.50 -7.02 -3.94
N GLY A 170 1.38 -5.75 -4.34
CA GLY A 170 2.02 -5.20 -5.52
C GLY A 170 1.09 -5.01 -6.73
N ALA A 171 -0.23 -5.17 -6.60
CA ALA A 171 -1.15 -4.80 -7.68
C ALA A 171 -1.00 -3.30 -7.99
N ASN A 172 -0.99 -2.95 -9.27
CA ASN A 172 -0.81 -1.55 -9.72
C ASN A 172 -1.96 -0.99 -10.55
N SER A 173 -2.95 -1.82 -10.87
CA SER A 173 -4.18 -1.40 -11.53
C SER A 173 -5.38 -2.16 -10.98
N ILE A 174 -6.53 -1.52 -10.97
CA ILE A 174 -7.80 -2.13 -10.58
C ILE A 174 -8.82 -1.79 -11.66
N GLU A 175 -9.45 -2.83 -12.21
CA GLU A 175 -10.52 -2.70 -13.19
C GLU A 175 -11.87 -2.77 -12.49
N ILE A 176 -12.68 -1.72 -12.63
CA ILE A 176 -14.03 -1.63 -12.09
C ILE A 176 -15.05 -1.66 -13.22
N LEU A 177 -16.33 -1.72 -12.86
CA LEU A 177 -17.43 -1.88 -13.79
C LEU A 177 -18.33 -0.64 -13.81
N PRO A 178 -18.87 -0.25 -14.99
CA PRO A 178 -19.86 0.81 -15.06
C PRO A 178 -21.19 0.40 -14.40
N PRO A 179 -22.09 1.36 -14.10
CA PRO A 179 -23.36 1.07 -13.43
C PRO A 179 -24.26 0.09 -14.19
N ARG A 180 -24.18 0.09 -15.54
CA ARG A 180 -24.90 -0.83 -16.42
C ARG A 180 -23.90 -1.79 -17.08
N THR A 181 -23.70 -2.95 -16.46
CA THR A 181 -22.71 -3.95 -16.91
C THR A 181 -23.27 -5.37 -16.99
N ASP A 182 -24.52 -5.58 -16.58
CA ASP A 182 -25.09 -6.92 -16.44
C ASP A 182 -26.58 -6.95 -16.82
N ASP A 183 -27.16 -8.16 -16.77
CA ASP A 183 -28.55 -8.46 -17.07
C ASP A 183 -29.49 -7.60 -16.22
N ASP A 184 -29.27 -7.61 -14.90
CA ASP A 184 -30.02 -6.79 -13.94
C ASP A 184 -29.21 -5.53 -13.55
N PRO A 185 -29.87 -4.36 -13.43
CA PRO A 185 -29.19 -3.12 -13.06
C PRO A 185 -28.80 -3.05 -11.58
N THR A 186 -29.44 -3.84 -10.72
CA THR A 186 -29.23 -3.81 -9.26
C THR A 186 -29.40 -5.20 -8.63
N SER A 187 -28.96 -5.37 -7.39
CA SER A 187 -29.13 -6.57 -6.57
C SER A 187 -29.68 -6.18 -5.19
N PRO A 188 -30.54 -7.00 -4.55
CA PRO A 188 -31.04 -6.73 -3.20
C PRO A 188 -29.94 -6.73 -2.13
N HIS A 189 -28.73 -7.20 -2.45
CA HIS A 189 -27.59 -7.21 -1.54
C HIS A 189 -26.75 -5.92 -1.58
N MET A 190 -26.93 -5.10 -2.63
CA MET A 190 -26.20 -3.85 -2.83
C MET A 190 -26.31 -2.91 -1.64
N LYS A 191 -25.17 -2.38 -1.22
CA LYS A 191 -25.05 -1.47 -0.08
C LYS A 191 -25.28 -0.01 -0.47
N VAL A 192 -24.95 0.34 -1.70
CA VAL A 192 -25.13 1.66 -2.31
C VAL A 192 -25.45 1.50 -3.80
N ASP A 193 -25.87 2.60 -4.43
CA ASP A 193 -26.11 2.65 -5.86
C ASP A 193 -24.83 2.30 -6.66
N PRO A 194 -24.91 1.58 -7.80
CA PRO A 194 -23.73 1.23 -8.58
C PRO A 194 -22.88 2.42 -9.06
N LEU A 195 -23.49 3.58 -9.38
CA LEU A 195 -22.74 4.78 -9.75
C LEU A 195 -22.00 5.36 -8.55
N GLU A 196 -22.64 5.38 -7.39
CA GLU A 196 -22.01 5.79 -6.14
C GLU A 196 -20.81 4.89 -5.80
N MET A 197 -20.98 3.57 -5.89
CA MET A 197 -19.88 2.62 -5.67
C MET A 197 -18.74 2.86 -6.66
N MET A 198 -19.04 3.02 -7.96
CA MET A 198 -18.00 3.25 -8.98
C MET A 198 -17.18 4.50 -8.69
N ILE A 199 -17.83 5.61 -8.29
CA ILE A 199 -17.13 6.84 -7.89
C ILE A 199 -16.23 6.56 -6.68
N LYS A 200 -16.75 5.91 -5.63
CA LYS A 200 -15.96 5.59 -4.44
C LYS A 200 -14.77 4.68 -4.72
N LEU A 201 -14.96 3.66 -5.54
CA LEU A 201 -13.86 2.81 -5.96
C LEU A 201 -12.79 3.61 -6.71
N SER A 202 -13.18 4.50 -7.63
CA SER A 202 -12.21 5.32 -8.36
C SER A 202 -11.39 6.22 -7.43
N GLU A 203 -12.03 6.89 -6.45
CA GLU A 203 -11.36 7.71 -5.43
C GLU A 203 -10.38 6.87 -4.59
N ILE A 204 -10.81 5.68 -4.16
CA ILE A 204 -9.99 4.77 -3.36
C ILE A 204 -8.76 4.33 -4.16
N ILE A 205 -8.94 3.83 -5.37
CA ILE A 205 -7.87 3.31 -6.23
C ILE A 205 -6.84 4.40 -6.52
N ASP A 206 -7.29 5.61 -6.90
CA ASP A 206 -6.44 6.77 -7.16
C ASP A 206 -5.67 7.21 -5.91
N SER A 207 -6.29 7.15 -4.72
CA SER A 207 -5.61 7.52 -3.46
C SER A 207 -4.38 6.66 -3.15
N TYR A 208 -4.35 5.40 -3.58
CA TYR A 208 -3.19 4.50 -3.49
C TYR A 208 -2.19 4.71 -4.64
N GLY A 209 -2.50 5.61 -5.58
CA GLY A 209 -1.74 5.86 -6.78
C GLY A 209 -1.83 4.73 -7.81
N LEU A 210 -2.86 3.88 -7.76
CA LEU A 210 -3.07 2.76 -8.70
C LEU A 210 -3.82 3.24 -9.94
N ASP A 211 -3.65 2.54 -11.06
CA ASP A 211 -4.37 2.87 -12.29
C ASP A 211 -5.84 2.38 -12.22
N VAL A 212 -6.79 3.29 -12.45
CA VAL A 212 -8.23 2.96 -12.55
C VAL A 212 -8.55 2.54 -13.97
N TRP A 213 -9.03 1.30 -14.14
CA TRP A 213 -9.52 0.79 -15.42
C TRP A 213 -11.02 0.56 -15.35
N ILE A 214 -11.68 0.64 -16.50
CA ILE A 214 -13.11 0.35 -16.62
C ILE A 214 -13.29 -0.67 -17.73
N TRP A 215 -13.87 -1.83 -17.40
CA TRP A 215 -14.34 -2.76 -18.41
C TRP A 215 -15.72 -2.31 -18.87
N TYR A 216 -15.82 -1.83 -20.12
CA TYR A 216 -17.06 -1.34 -20.70
C TYR A 216 -17.56 -2.32 -21.76
N PRO A 217 -18.46 -3.27 -21.42
CA PRO A 217 -19.03 -4.17 -22.40
C PRO A 217 -20.01 -3.44 -23.32
N ASN A 218 -20.17 -3.98 -24.53
CA ASN A 218 -21.29 -3.58 -25.39
C ASN A 218 -22.58 -4.16 -24.82
N MET A 219 -23.40 -3.31 -24.18
CA MET A 219 -24.68 -3.68 -23.59
C MET A 219 -25.88 -3.32 -24.49
N PHE A 220 -25.63 -2.85 -25.72
CA PHE A 220 -26.67 -2.46 -26.68
C PHE A 220 -27.11 -3.67 -27.51
N SER A 221 -28.39 -3.68 -27.89
CA SER A 221 -28.86 -4.58 -28.95
C SER A 221 -28.57 -3.98 -30.34
N GLU A 222 -28.37 -4.80 -31.37
CA GLU A 222 -28.16 -4.32 -32.75
C GLU A 222 -29.32 -3.43 -33.26
N GLU A 223 -30.50 -3.53 -32.65
CA GLU A 223 -31.70 -2.74 -32.97
C GLU A 223 -31.66 -1.31 -32.40
N GLU A 224 -30.72 -1.00 -31.50
CA GLU A 224 -30.55 0.32 -30.86
C GLU A 224 -29.47 1.20 -31.54
N TYR A 225 -28.89 0.74 -32.67
CA TYR A 225 -27.97 1.49 -33.53
C TYR A 225 -28.68 2.24 -34.67
#